data_AF-A0AAN4WFQ9-F1
#
_entry.id   AF-A0AAN4WFQ9-F1
#
_cell.length_a   1.000
_cell.length_b   1.000
_cell.length_c   1.000
_cell.angle_alpha   90.00
_cell.angle_beta   90.00
_cell.angle_gamma   90.00
#
_symmetry.space_group_name_H-M   'P 1'
#
loop_
_entity.id
_entity.type
_entity.pdbx_description
1 polymer ?
#
loop_
_entity_poly.entity_id
_entity_poly.type
_entity_poly.pdbx_seq_one_letter_code
_entity_poly.pdbx_strand_id
1 'polypeptide(L)'
;MSLEDLKNSLGEDVLTSMYEYLIPEEDDEMEGFVPAYGKKDVKTCEEILLEFIDALSRADENKEIIMGQVKETVLALNVLNEKCEYELIETDQREDICKFIITAVNVAGLKTDEDVTEEWREW
;
A
#
# COMPACT_ATOMS: atom_id res chain seq x y z
N MET A 1 -1.01 7.20 17.77
CA MET A 1 -1.20 7.10 16.32
C MET A 1 -2.66 6.79 16.06
N SER A 2 -3.34 7.66 15.32
CA SER A 2 -4.73 7.54 14.88
C SER A 2 -4.80 7.16 13.38
N LEU A 3 -5.99 6.86 12.87
CA LEU A 3 -6.18 6.65 11.43
C LEU A 3 -5.87 7.92 10.62
N GLU A 4 -6.14 9.09 11.20
CA GLU A 4 -5.80 10.37 10.59
C GLU A 4 -4.28 10.60 10.58
N ASP A 5 -3.56 10.20 11.63
CA ASP A 5 -2.09 10.28 11.65
C ASP A 5 -1.49 9.41 10.53
N LEU A 6 -2.00 8.19 10.33
CA LEU A 6 -1.59 7.29 9.25
C LEU A 6 -1.90 7.87 7.86
N LYS A 7 -3.07 8.47 7.70
CA LYS A 7 -3.44 9.15 6.45
C LYS A 7 -2.43 10.24 6.08
N ASN A 8 -2.00 11.00 7.08
CA ASN A 8 -1.05 12.10 6.89
C ASN A 8 0.39 11.62 6.66
N SER A 9 0.77 10.43 7.17
CA SER A 9 2.12 9.88 6.98
C SER A 9 2.27 8.98 5.75
N LEU A 10 1.18 8.58 5.10
CA LEU A 10 1.17 7.66 3.94
C LEU A 10 2.20 8.02 2.86
N GLY A 11 2.33 9.31 2.53
CA GLY A 11 3.28 9.78 1.52
C GLY A 11 4.74 9.48 1.89
N GLU A 12 5.11 9.72 3.14
CA GLU A 12 6.47 9.51 3.64
C GLU A 12 6.73 8.03 3.92
N ASP A 13 5.76 7.32 4.51
CA ASP A 13 5.93 5.95 5.01
C ASP A 13 5.84 4.88 3.92
N VAL A 14 5.18 5.16 2.79
CA VAL A 14 4.91 4.14 1.75
C VAL A 14 5.27 4.63 0.36
N LEU A 15 4.86 5.85 0.00
CA LEU A 15 4.88 6.29 -1.41
C LEU A 15 6.21 6.89 -1.85
N THR A 16 7.05 7.35 -0.92
CA THR A 16 8.29 8.08 -1.23
C THR A 16 9.25 7.22 -2.07
N SER A 17 9.50 5.99 -1.65
CA SER A 17 10.39 5.06 -2.37
C SER A 17 9.89 4.75 -3.79
N MET A 18 8.57 4.61 -3.96
CA MET A 18 7.95 4.42 -5.29
C MET A 18 8.17 5.60 -6.23
N TYR A 19 8.14 6.83 -5.71
CA TYR A 19 8.39 8.04 -6.50
C TYR A 19 9.87 8.26 -6.78
N GLU A 20 10.75 7.94 -5.83
CA GLU A 20 12.20 8.06 -5.99
C GLU A 20 12.72 7.16 -7.12
N TYR A 21 12.20 5.95 -7.24
CA TYR A 21 12.55 5.02 -8.32
C TYR A 21 12.14 5.50 -9.73
N LEU A 22 11.23 6.48 -9.83
CA LEU A 22 10.86 7.12 -11.11
C LEU A 22 11.80 8.26 -11.52
N ILE A 23 12.77 8.63 -10.68
CA ILE A 23 13.73 9.70 -10.95
C ILE A 23 14.93 9.08 -11.69
N PRO A 24 15.24 9.52 -12.92
CA PRO A 24 16.42 9.03 -13.62
C PRO A 24 17.69 9.43 -12.84
N GLU A 25 18.56 8.47 -12.53
CA GLU A 25 19.86 8.77 -11.96
C GLU A 25 20.81 9.32 -13.04
N GLU A 26 21.55 10.37 -12.72
CA GLU A 26 22.41 11.09 -13.68
C GLU A 26 23.71 10.32 -14.03
N ASP A 27 24.04 9.22 -13.33
CA ASP A 27 25.39 8.63 -13.35
C ASP A 27 25.45 7.10 -13.57
N ASP A 28 24.39 6.43 -14.04
CA ASP A 28 24.30 4.96 -13.94
C ASP A 28 24.16 4.16 -15.25
N GLU A 29 24.61 2.90 -15.21
CA GLU A 29 24.60 1.86 -16.25
C GLU A 29 23.18 1.46 -16.73
N MET A 30 22.15 2.13 -16.20
CA MET A 30 20.72 1.98 -16.47
C MET A 30 20.19 2.99 -17.50
N GLU A 31 21.06 3.57 -18.35
CA GLU A 31 20.66 4.48 -19.41
C GLU A 31 19.54 3.87 -20.27
N GLY A 32 18.33 4.44 -20.16
CA GLY A 32 17.16 4.00 -20.92
C GLY A 32 16.26 2.98 -20.23
N PHE A 33 16.54 2.57 -18.99
CA PHE A 33 15.57 1.83 -18.18
C PHE A 33 14.37 2.73 -17.85
N VAL A 34 13.17 2.22 -18.08
CA VAL A 34 11.91 2.87 -17.73
C VAL A 34 11.06 1.81 -17.06
N PRO A 35 10.71 1.97 -15.77
CA PRO A 35 9.87 1.00 -15.10
C PRO A 35 8.49 0.90 -15.75
N ALA A 36 7.86 -0.26 -15.61
CA ALA A 36 6.54 -0.56 -16.15
C ALA A 36 5.40 0.19 -15.43
N TYR A 37 5.71 1.03 -14.43
CA TYR A 37 4.78 1.91 -13.74
C TYR A 37 5.20 3.38 -13.84
N GLY A 38 4.25 4.28 -13.59
CA GLY A 38 4.54 5.72 -13.48
C GLY A 38 3.80 6.40 -12.36
N LYS A 39 3.91 7.73 -12.29
CA LYS A 39 3.31 8.56 -11.23
C LYS A 39 1.80 8.35 -11.06
N LYS A 40 1.08 7.98 -12.14
CA LYS A 40 -0.36 7.69 -12.09
C LYS A 40 -0.65 6.40 -11.33
N ASP A 41 0.21 5.39 -11.46
CA ASP A 41 0.06 4.11 -10.79
C ASP A 41 0.39 4.25 -9.30
N VAL A 42 1.45 5.01 -8.96
CA VAL A 42 1.74 5.39 -7.55
C VAL A 42 0.56 6.14 -6.92
N LYS A 43 -0.05 7.08 -7.65
CA LYS A 43 -1.27 7.77 -7.19
C LYS A 43 -2.47 6.84 -7.04
N THR A 44 -2.57 5.81 -7.88
CA THR A 44 -3.63 4.81 -7.74
C THR A 44 -3.40 3.96 -6.49
N CYS A 45 -2.15 3.61 -6.17
CA CYS A 45 -1.79 2.95 -4.91
C CYS A 45 -2.16 3.83 -3.70
N GLU A 46 -1.85 5.13 -3.75
CA GLU A 46 -2.24 6.11 -2.74
C GLU A 46 -3.77 6.11 -2.54
N GLU A 47 -4.54 6.23 -3.62
CA GLU A 47 -6.01 6.26 -3.58
C GLU A 47 -6.58 4.99 -2.93
N ILE A 48 -6.08 3.80 -3.29
CA ILE A 48 -6.48 2.51 -2.68
C ILE A 48 -6.24 2.52 -1.16
N LEU A 49 -5.06 2.96 -0.72
CA LEU A 49 -4.71 2.97 0.70
C LEU A 49 -5.48 4.04 1.50
N LEU A 50 -5.79 5.19 0.88
CA LEU A 50 -6.65 6.21 1.48
C LEU A 50 -8.11 5.74 1.61
N GLU A 51 -8.64 5.08 0.59
CA GLU A 51 -9.98 4.48 0.62
C GLU A 51 -10.10 3.43 1.72
N PHE A 52 -9.06 2.62 1.91
CA PHE A 52 -8.97 1.66 3.01
C PHE A 52 -9.06 2.34 4.38
N ILE A 53 -8.26 3.39 4.63
CA ILE A 53 -8.33 4.15 5.89
C ILE A 53 -9.72 4.75 6.12
N ASP A 54 -10.30 5.35 5.09
CA ASP A 54 -11.63 5.93 5.16
C ASP A 54 -12.68 4.84 5.47
N ALA A 55 -12.55 3.64 4.92
CA ALA A 55 -13.44 2.52 5.22
C ALA A 55 -13.29 2.00 6.66
N LEU A 56 -12.05 1.89 7.16
CA LEU A 56 -11.80 1.49 8.55
C LEU A 56 -12.40 2.49 9.56
N SER A 57 -12.40 3.79 9.24
CA SER A 57 -13.03 4.81 10.09
C SER A 57 -14.54 4.59 10.29
N ARG A 58 -15.19 3.85 9.38
CA ARG A 58 -16.61 3.52 9.39
C ARG A 58 -16.92 2.11 9.89
N ALA A 59 -15.89 1.31 10.20
CA ALA A 59 -16.05 -0.09 10.56
C ALA A 59 -16.53 -0.30 12.01
N ASP A 60 -16.46 0.72 12.87
CA ASP A 60 -16.93 0.69 14.27
C ASP A 60 -16.42 -0.56 15.04
N GLU A 61 -15.11 -0.82 14.94
CA GLU A 61 -14.42 -1.98 15.54
C GLU A 61 -14.94 -3.37 15.12
N ASN A 62 -15.80 -3.44 14.09
CA ASN A 62 -16.32 -4.71 13.60
C ASN A 62 -15.25 -5.48 12.81
N LYS A 63 -14.76 -6.57 13.42
CA LYS A 63 -13.69 -7.40 12.87
C LYS A 63 -14.00 -7.99 11.48
N GLU A 64 -15.26 -8.35 11.22
CA GLU A 64 -15.66 -8.90 9.92
C GLU A 64 -15.57 -7.83 8.83
N ILE A 65 -16.05 -6.61 9.12
CA ILE A 65 -15.94 -5.47 8.20
C ILE A 65 -14.46 -5.13 7.97
N ILE A 66 -13.65 -5.07 9.04
CA ILE A 66 -12.22 -4.76 8.93
C ILE A 66 -11.50 -5.79 8.04
N MET A 67 -11.68 -7.09 8.27
CA MET A 67 -11.06 -8.13 7.44
C MET A 67 -11.58 -8.12 6.01
N GLY A 68 -12.86 -7.79 5.80
CA GLY A 68 -13.42 -7.55 4.48
C GLY A 68 -12.70 -6.42 3.73
N GLN A 69 -12.41 -5.30 4.43
CA GLN A 69 -11.66 -4.18 3.85
C GLN A 69 -10.20 -4.53 3.57
N VAL A 70 -9.54 -5.34 4.42
CA VAL A 70 -8.18 -5.84 4.14
C VAL A 70 -8.17 -6.61 2.83
N LYS A 71 -9.10 -7.57 2.69
CA LYS A 71 -9.21 -8.37 1.47
C LYS A 71 -9.45 -7.52 0.23
N GLU A 72 -10.42 -6.61 0.27
CA GLU A 72 -10.72 -5.72 -0.86
C GLU A 72 -9.50 -4.88 -1.28
N THR A 73 -8.77 -4.35 -0.30
CA THR A 73 -7.56 -3.56 -0.51
C THR A 73 -6.45 -4.39 -1.15
N VAL A 74 -6.17 -5.58 -0.63
CA VAL A 74 -5.12 -6.46 -1.16
C VAL A 74 -5.43 -6.89 -2.59
N LEU A 75 -6.69 -7.22 -2.89
CA LEU A 75 -7.09 -7.58 -4.26
C LEU A 75 -6.96 -6.40 -5.23
N ALA A 76 -7.27 -5.17 -4.80
CA ALA A 76 -7.05 -3.97 -5.61
C ALA A 76 -5.56 -3.73 -5.88
N LEU A 77 -4.70 -3.95 -4.88
CA LEU A 77 -3.25 -3.84 -5.02
C LEU A 77 -2.68 -4.92 -5.95
N ASN A 78 -3.17 -6.16 -5.90
CA ASN A 78 -2.78 -7.21 -6.84
C ASN A 78 -3.05 -6.78 -8.29
N VAL A 79 -4.27 -6.30 -8.57
CA VAL A 79 -4.68 -5.83 -9.91
C VAL A 79 -3.80 -4.66 -10.38
N LEU A 80 -3.50 -3.71 -9.48
CA LEU A 80 -2.62 -2.59 -9.80
C LEU A 80 -1.19 -3.05 -10.10
N ASN A 81 -0.64 -3.95 -9.28
CA ASN A 81 0.72 -4.42 -9.46
C ASN A 81 0.88 -5.28 -10.73
N GLU A 82 -0.10 -6.14 -11.04
CA GLU A 82 -0.13 -6.91 -12.29
C GLU A 82 -0.14 -5.99 -13.53
N LYS A 83 -0.92 -4.90 -13.49
CA LYS A 83 -0.93 -3.88 -14.56
C LYS A 83 0.44 -3.20 -14.74
N CYS A 84 1.24 -3.17 -13.68
CA CYS A 84 2.58 -2.59 -13.63
C CYS A 84 3.69 -3.63 -13.86
N GLU A 85 3.37 -4.79 -14.44
CA GLU A 85 4.30 -5.91 -14.66
C GLU A 85 5.04 -6.36 -13.38
N TYR A 86 4.40 -6.17 -12.22
CA TYR A 86 4.93 -6.45 -10.88
C TYR A 86 6.12 -5.58 -10.43
N GLU A 87 6.40 -4.47 -11.11
CA GLU A 87 7.50 -3.55 -10.77
C GLU A 87 7.07 -2.42 -9.80
N LEU A 88 5.77 -2.26 -9.51
CA LEU A 88 5.30 -1.20 -8.60
C LEU A 88 5.48 -1.58 -7.12
N ILE A 89 5.19 -2.84 -6.78
CA ILE A 89 5.29 -3.36 -5.42
C ILE A 89 6.33 -4.47 -5.39
N GLU A 90 7.56 -4.08 -5.05
CA GLU A 90 8.67 -4.99 -4.79
C GLU A 90 8.82 -5.29 -3.29
N THR A 91 9.96 -5.87 -2.89
CA THR A 91 10.18 -6.32 -1.50
C THR A 91 10.05 -5.20 -0.49
N ASP A 92 10.65 -4.04 -0.75
CA ASP A 92 10.63 -2.92 0.20
C ASP A 92 9.24 -2.29 0.29
N GLN A 93 8.59 -2.03 -0.86
CA GLN A 93 7.23 -1.50 -0.89
C GLN A 93 6.22 -2.47 -0.24
N ARG A 94 6.41 -3.78 -0.39
CA ARG A 94 5.58 -4.78 0.29
C ARG A 94 5.66 -4.62 1.80
N GLU A 95 6.86 -4.48 2.35
CA GLU A 95 7.06 -4.33 3.79
C GLU A 95 6.37 -3.06 4.33
N ASP A 96 6.51 -1.95 3.61
CA ASP A 96 5.88 -0.67 3.97
C ASP A 96 4.35 -0.75 3.90
N ILE A 97 3.79 -1.33 2.84
CA ILE A 97 2.33 -1.51 2.68
C ILE A 97 1.78 -2.45 3.75
N CYS A 98 2.41 -3.61 3.98
CA CYS A 98 1.95 -4.56 5.00
C CYS A 98 1.97 -3.90 6.39
N LYS A 99 3.05 -3.19 6.73
CA LYS A 99 3.16 -2.46 8.00
C LYS A 99 2.08 -1.38 8.13
N PHE A 100 1.79 -0.63 7.06
CA PHE A 100 0.72 0.36 7.03
C PHE A 100 -0.64 -0.29 7.30
N ILE A 101 -0.98 -1.37 6.57
CA ILE A 101 -2.27 -2.08 6.72
C ILE A 101 -2.41 -2.66 8.13
N ILE A 102 -1.39 -3.36 8.64
CA ILE A 102 -1.39 -3.97 9.97
C ILE A 102 -1.56 -2.89 11.06
N THR A 103 -0.89 -1.75 10.92
CA THR A 103 -1.04 -0.64 11.86
C THR A 103 -2.46 -0.07 11.82
N ALA A 104 -3.02 0.11 10.62
CA ALA A 104 -4.36 0.64 10.45
C ALA A 104 -5.46 -0.26 11.05
N VAL A 105 -5.41 -1.58 10.80
CA VAL A 105 -6.39 -2.52 11.39
C VAL A 105 -6.25 -2.61 12.91
N ASN A 106 -5.04 -2.46 13.44
CA ASN A 106 -4.79 -2.39 14.87
C ASN A 106 -5.43 -1.13 15.48
N VAL A 107 -5.28 0.03 14.83
CA VAL A 107 -5.94 1.27 15.26
C VAL A 107 -7.48 1.12 15.17
N ALA A 108 -7.99 0.46 14.13
CA ALA A 108 -9.42 0.25 13.90
C ALA A 108 -10.09 -0.79 14.84
N GLY A 109 -9.32 -1.48 15.69
CA GLY A 109 -9.87 -2.35 16.74
C GLY A 109 -9.70 -3.86 16.54
N LEU A 110 -9.06 -4.32 15.44
CA LEU A 110 -8.85 -5.75 15.21
C LEU A 110 -7.94 -6.39 16.27
N LYS A 111 -6.86 -5.67 16.63
CA LYS A 111 -5.79 -6.03 17.58
C LYS A 111 -5.10 -7.35 17.24
N THR A 112 -4.12 -7.31 16.34
CA THR A 112 -3.38 -8.49 15.85
C THR A 112 -1.92 -8.16 15.55
N ASP A 113 -1.04 -9.14 15.73
CA ASP A 113 0.37 -9.11 15.29
C ASP A 113 0.60 -9.97 14.03
N GLU A 114 -0.45 -10.61 13.51
CA GLU A 114 -0.39 -11.43 12.30
C GLU A 114 -0.42 -10.57 11.04
N ASP A 115 0.24 -11.04 9.97
CA ASP A 115 0.12 -10.44 8.65
C ASP A 115 -1.25 -10.80 8.03
N VAL A 116 -2.22 -9.92 8.25
CA VAL A 116 -3.59 -10.06 7.73
C VAL A 116 -3.68 -9.95 6.20
N THR A 117 -2.60 -9.56 5.51
CA THR A 117 -2.59 -9.43 4.05
C THR A 117 -2.24 -10.74 3.34
N GLU A 118 -1.55 -11.65 4.04
CA GLU A 118 -0.87 -12.81 3.45
C GLU A 118 -1.82 -13.74 2.66
N GLU A 119 -3.06 -13.91 3.13
CA GLU A 119 -4.03 -14.84 2.52
C GLU A 119 -4.35 -14.50 1.06
N TRP A 120 -4.35 -13.21 0.69
CA TRP A 120 -4.82 -12.75 -0.63
C TRP A 120 -3.72 -12.12 -1.48
N ARG A 121 -2.51 -11.97 -0.95
CA ARG A 121 -1.44 -11.19 -1.56
C ARG A 121 -0.70 -11.96 -2.65
N GLU A 122 -0.46 -11.29 -3.78
CA GLU A 122 0.28 -11.83 -4.94
C GLU A 122 1.61 -11.08 -5.20
N TRP A 123 2.01 -10.20 -4.27
CA TRP A 123 3.22 -9.35 -4.29
C TRP A 123 4.07 -9.47 -3.02
#